data_AF-A0A970I6E9-F1
#
_entry.id   AF-A0A970I6E9-F1
#
_cell.length_a   1.000
_cell.length_b   1.000
_cell.length_c   1.000
_cell.angle_alpha   90.00
_cell.angle_beta   90.00
_cell.angle_gamma   90.00
#
_symmetry.space_group_name_H-M   'P 1'
#
loop_
_entity.id
_entity.type
_entity.pdbx_description
1 polymer ?
#
loop_
_entity_poly.entity_id
_entity_poly.type
_entity_poly.pdbx_seq_one_letter_code
_entity_poly.pdbx_strand_id
1 'polypeptide(L)'
;MFRNLIFSILVLVGNQIFSQIQFETDRLTRISYEVSYHGQKDSNQNQIWVYADEKNVWMTNRDQLSGDAKFPFEMTFVQPDEKKFTQIAFLNKSEVISMVDNESIEKQEFEFLNETEKILGYNCKKARTIINSNTIEIWYTNDLKIKGAPTTLGQELGLVLKWVRNGNYEISATEIKKEKPNWPDFIRNSKPKTLDKLDYQDKIWKSRFTTLPIFENQLIHWSEEFEPREGVMRFANGTIVVKKVKFPEIKASQQIFLDLIEQSNGDAYDRTGTVFLIPTDKKQSFLDGLKKGAKTLPIYTNGNGKEYQGVVATETYSPLVELMRFFTPFGVNHFNDRVMLKGKTWQDSVIYRQEISQFASLMTEKEAYIGVFIGNYDKGGHKISMNITIHNDRNSDEPLKKVIPLFNTLNVMEMAGQDYATMFDSEKGLELEFELKETLKNAQLRYITTGHGGWSNGDEFLPKKNTIFLDGKIVFDLIPWREDCGSYRLYNPVSGNFQNGLSSSDYSRSNWCPGTVTNPYLIDLGDLPAGKHKLQVKIPQGAPEGTSFSAWNISGVLVGD
;
A
#
# COMPACT_ATOMS: atom_id res chain seq x y z
N MET A 1 -47.93 57.09 -13.82
CA MET A 1 -48.83 55.99 -14.21
C MET A 1 -48.01 54.73 -14.24
N PHE A 2 -48.34 53.79 -13.34
CA PHE A 2 -48.17 52.33 -13.37
C PHE A 2 -47.06 51.69 -14.23
N ARG A 3 -46.32 50.66 -13.82
CA ARG A 3 -46.09 49.93 -12.56
C ARG A 3 -45.12 48.80 -12.97
N ASN A 4 -44.13 48.54 -12.13
CA ASN A 4 -43.30 47.33 -12.00
C ASN A 4 -43.67 46.11 -12.86
N LEU A 5 -42.70 45.63 -13.65
CA LEU A 5 -42.61 44.23 -14.06
C LEU A 5 -41.30 43.64 -13.53
N ILE A 6 -41.31 43.27 -12.25
CA ILE A 6 -40.26 42.42 -11.66
C ILE A 6 -40.58 41.00 -12.11
N PHE A 7 -39.85 40.51 -13.09
CA PHE A 7 -39.77 39.08 -13.39
C PHE A 7 -39.04 38.40 -12.22
N SER A 8 -39.82 37.84 -11.29
CA SER A 8 -39.29 36.88 -10.33
C SER A 8 -39.10 35.56 -11.08
N ILE A 9 -37.93 35.36 -11.68
CA ILE A 9 -37.48 34.02 -12.05
C ILE A 9 -37.12 33.34 -10.73
N LEU A 10 -38.08 32.58 -10.22
CA LEU A 10 -37.86 31.63 -9.13
C LEU A 10 -36.92 30.55 -9.67
N VAL A 11 -35.62 30.69 -9.43
CA VAL A 11 -34.68 29.60 -9.68
C VAL A 11 -34.94 28.56 -8.59
N LEU A 12 -35.82 27.60 -8.92
CA LEU A 12 -35.91 26.31 -8.24
C LEU A 12 -34.56 25.60 -8.44
N VAL A 13 -33.62 25.83 -7.51
CA VAL A 13 -32.43 24.98 -7.37
C VAL A 13 -32.92 23.65 -6.80
N GLY A 14 -33.40 22.78 -7.67
CA GLY A 14 -33.80 21.42 -7.34
C GLY A 14 -32.61 20.63 -6.81
N ASN A 15 -32.79 20.05 -5.62
CA ASN A 15 -31.87 19.10 -5.01
C ASN A 15 -31.74 17.84 -5.89
N GLN A 16 -30.57 17.61 -6.50
CA GLN A 16 -30.42 16.55 -7.50
C GLN A 16 -30.49 15.11 -6.93
N ILE A 17 -30.28 14.87 -5.63
CA ILE A 17 -30.54 13.52 -5.06
C ILE A 17 -32.04 13.22 -4.95
N PHE A 18 -32.83 14.18 -4.48
CA PHE A 18 -34.28 14.00 -4.37
C PHE A 18 -34.99 13.95 -5.73
N SER A 19 -34.27 14.24 -6.81
CA SER A 19 -34.76 13.95 -8.17
C SER A 19 -34.64 12.46 -8.53
N GLN A 20 -33.78 11.68 -7.85
CA GLN A 20 -33.50 10.28 -8.18
C GLN A 20 -34.06 9.28 -7.16
N ILE A 21 -34.14 9.67 -5.88
CA ILE A 21 -34.79 8.90 -4.81
C ILE A 21 -36.16 9.53 -4.56
N GLN A 22 -37.16 9.09 -5.32
CA GLN A 22 -38.55 9.51 -5.15
C GLN A 22 -39.39 8.31 -4.77
N PHE A 23 -40.09 8.45 -3.65
CA PHE A 23 -41.13 7.52 -3.25
C PHE A 23 -42.49 8.12 -3.64
N GLU A 24 -43.44 7.26 -3.97
CA GLU A 24 -44.80 7.65 -4.37
C GLU A 24 -45.65 8.05 -3.17
N THR A 25 -45.21 7.70 -1.95
CA THR A 25 -45.95 7.96 -0.72
C THR A 25 -45.05 8.46 0.40
N ASP A 26 -45.63 9.27 1.28
CA ASP A 26 -44.97 9.78 2.49
C ASP A 26 -44.85 8.75 3.62
N ARG A 27 -45.59 7.63 3.54
CA ARG A 27 -45.59 6.55 4.55
C ARG A 27 -45.13 5.25 3.93
N LEU A 28 -43.85 4.95 4.09
CA LEU A 28 -43.19 3.77 3.56
C LEU A 28 -43.39 2.57 4.48
N THR A 29 -43.32 1.37 3.90
CA THR A 29 -43.20 0.14 4.69
C THR A 29 -41.73 -0.03 5.08
N ARG A 30 -41.42 0.11 6.38
CA ARG A 30 -40.11 -0.20 6.92
C ARG A 30 -40.06 -1.64 7.41
N ILE A 31 -39.06 -2.37 6.97
CA ILE A 31 -38.72 -3.71 7.42
C ILE A 31 -37.38 -3.64 8.15
N SER A 32 -37.35 -4.15 9.38
CA SER A 32 -36.12 -4.28 10.18
C SER A 32 -35.61 -5.70 10.07
N TYR A 33 -34.31 -5.87 9.82
CA TYR A 33 -33.67 -7.17 9.79
C TYR A 33 -32.56 -7.27 10.81
N GLU A 34 -32.37 -8.50 11.29
CA GLU A 34 -31.28 -8.90 12.16
C GLU A 34 -30.44 -9.97 11.49
N VAL A 35 -29.14 -9.97 11.82
CA VAL A 35 -28.20 -10.97 11.35
C VAL A 35 -27.97 -11.99 12.46
N SER A 36 -27.95 -13.27 12.09
CA SER A 36 -27.50 -14.33 12.99
C SER A 36 -26.48 -15.24 12.31
N TYR A 37 -25.55 -15.76 13.11
CA TYR A 37 -24.57 -16.76 12.69
C TYR A 37 -24.69 -18.00 13.58
N HIS A 38 -25.00 -19.15 12.99
CA HIS A 38 -25.36 -20.38 13.72
C HIS A 38 -26.45 -20.14 14.80
N GLY A 39 -27.44 -19.31 14.47
CA GLY A 39 -28.52 -18.93 15.39
C GLY A 39 -28.12 -17.95 16.51
N GLN A 40 -26.84 -17.58 16.62
CA GLN A 40 -26.38 -16.58 17.58
C GLN A 40 -26.52 -15.17 16.99
N LYS A 41 -26.97 -14.23 17.81
CA LYS A 41 -27.18 -12.82 17.45
C LYS A 41 -26.33 -11.92 18.34
N ASP A 42 -25.82 -10.84 17.77
CA ASP A 42 -25.22 -9.75 18.55
C ASP A 42 -26.35 -8.87 19.11
N SER A 43 -26.38 -8.66 20.44
CA SER A 43 -27.36 -7.82 21.11
C SER A 43 -27.28 -6.35 20.70
N ASN A 44 -26.11 -5.88 20.22
CA ASN A 44 -25.88 -4.49 19.80
C ASN A 44 -25.81 -4.30 18.28
N GLN A 45 -26.28 -5.29 17.52
CA GLN A 45 -26.23 -5.24 16.05
C GLN A 45 -26.80 -3.95 15.47
N ASN A 46 -26.13 -3.43 14.44
CA ASN A 46 -26.64 -2.35 13.62
C ASN A 46 -27.63 -2.94 12.59
N GLN A 47 -28.92 -2.91 12.95
CA GLN A 47 -29.99 -3.52 12.16
C GLN A 47 -30.06 -2.94 10.74
N ILE A 48 -30.21 -3.83 9.76
CA ILE A 48 -30.49 -3.44 8.37
C ILE A 48 -31.95 -2.97 8.30
N TRP A 49 -32.17 -1.79 7.73
CA TRP A 49 -33.50 -1.26 7.50
C TRP A 49 -33.76 -1.13 6.01
N VAL A 50 -34.90 -1.66 5.59
CA VAL A 50 -35.39 -1.54 4.21
C VAL A 50 -36.67 -0.72 4.24
N TYR A 51 -36.70 0.36 3.48
CA TYR A 51 -37.88 1.17 3.25
C TYR A 51 -38.40 0.89 1.85
N ALA A 52 -39.67 0.52 1.71
CA ALA A 52 -40.26 0.19 0.43
C ALA A 52 -41.65 0.81 0.22
N ASP A 53 -41.93 1.22 -1.01
CA ASP A 53 -43.28 1.42 -1.54
C ASP A 53 -43.55 0.45 -2.71
N GLU A 54 -44.52 0.75 -3.57
CA GLU A 54 -44.87 -0.12 -4.70
C GLU A 54 -43.76 -0.19 -5.77
N LYS A 55 -42.89 0.83 -5.89
CA LYS A 55 -41.92 0.95 -6.98
C LYS A 55 -40.47 1.00 -6.55
N ASN A 56 -40.21 1.46 -5.32
CA ASN A 56 -38.89 1.85 -4.87
C ASN A 56 -38.55 1.20 -3.53
N VAL A 57 -37.28 0.86 -3.40
CA VAL A 57 -36.70 0.25 -2.20
C VAL A 57 -35.44 1.00 -1.82
N TRP A 58 -35.30 1.34 -0.55
CA TRP A 58 -34.09 1.92 0.00
C TRP A 58 -33.55 1.06 1.13
N MET A 59 -32.31 0.61 0.97
CA MET A 59 -31.58 -0.18 1.94
C MET A 59 -30.57 0.71 2.67
N THR A 60 -30.66 0.70 4.00
CA THR A 60 -29.79 1.42 4.92
C THR A 60 -29.68 0.66 6.23
N ASN A 61 -29.14 1.27 7.29
CA ASN A 61 -29.14 0.72 8.63
C ASN A 61 -29.31 1.83 9.68
N ARG A 62 -29.47 1.43 10.94
CA ARG A 62 -29.71 2.35 12.06
C ARG A 62 -28.63 3.45 12.13
N ASP A 63 -27.35 3.07 12.15
CA ASP A 63 -26.26 4.02 12.38
C ASP A 63 -26.08 4.99 11.19
N GLN A 64 -26.36 4.52 9.98
CA GLN A 64 -26.39 5.37 8.79
C GLN A 64 -27.48 6.42 8.89
N LEU A 65 -28.67 6.06 9.37
CA LEU A 65 -29.79 6.99 9.52
C LEU A 65 -29.65 7.92 10.72
N SER A 66 -28.98 7.52 11.80
CA SER A 66 -28.70 8.40 12.94
C SER A 66 -27.55 9.37 12.69
N GLY A 67 -26.71 9.10 11.67
CA GLY A 67 -25.50 9.87 11.38
C GLY A 67 -24.26 9.39 12.16
N ASP A 68 -24.36 8.23 12.82
CA ASP A 68 -23.29 7.62 13.62
C ASP A 68 -22.40 6.66 12.82
N ALA A 69 -22.76 6.38 11.56
CA ALA A 69 -22.00 5.48 10.69
C ALA A 69 -20.57 6.00 10.43
N LYS A 70 -19.60 5.10 10.56
CA LYS A 70 -18.20 5.37 10.18
C LYS A 70 -18.06 5.42 8.66
N PHE A 71 -17.27 6.34 8.16
CA PHE A 71 -16.92 6.41 6.74
C PHE A 71 -15.87 5.34 6.35
N PRO A 72 -15.86 4.90 5.08
CA PRO A 72 -16.94 5.09 4.11
C PRO A 72 -18.13 4.19 4.46
N PHE A 73 -19.34 4.65 4.16
CA PHE A 73 -20.55 3.83 4.24
C PHE A 73 -21.39 3.97 2.97
N GLU A 74 -22.18 2.94 2.68
CA GLU A 74 -22.95 2.83 1.46
C GLU A 74 -24.45 2.64 1.75
N MET A 75 -25.27 3.27 0.92
CA MET A 75 -26.71 3.08 0.86
C MET A 75 -27.08 2.60 -0.54
N THR A 76 -28.17 1.84 -0.64
CA THR A 76 -28.64 1.31 -1.93
C THR A 76 -30.08 1.71 -2.15
N PHE A 77 -30.35 2.28 -3.31
CA PHE A 77 -31.70 2.54 -3.80
C PHE A 77 -31.98 1.61 -4.98
N VAL A 78 -33.09 0.90 -4.94
CA VAL A 78 -33.47 -0.10 -5.96
C VAL A 78 -34.82 0.29 -6.54
N GLN A 79 -34.95 0.16 -7.84
CA GLN A 79 -36.20 0.22 -8.59
C GLN A 79 -36.44 -1.19 -9.14
N PRO A 80 -37.09 -2.09 -8.38
CA PRO A 80 -37.12 -3.51 -8.72
C PRO A 80 -37.71 -3.76 -10.11
N ASP A 81 -38.84 -3.13 -10.44
CA ASP A 81 -39.50 -3.30 -11.74
C ASP A 81 -38.66 -2.83 -12.93
N GLU A 82 -37.75 -1.87 -12.71
CA GLU A 82 -36.76 -1.42 -13.71
C GLU A 82 -35.48 -2.29 -13.72
N LYS A 83 -35.39 -3.27 -12.81
CA LYS A 83 -34.23 -4.15 -12.57
C LYS A 83 -32.92 -3.38 -12.37
N LYS A 84 -33.04 -2.23 -11.69
CA LYS A 84 -31.98 -1.24 -11.55
C LYS A 84 -31.75 -0.89 -10.10
N PHE A 85 -30.49 -0.64 -9.74
CA PHE A 85 -30.17 -0.01 -8.47
C PHE A 85 -29.10 1.08 -8.61
N THR A 86 -29.19 2.05 -7.71
CA THR A 86 -28.20 3.09 -7.50
C THR A 86 -27.54 2.85 -6.15
N GLN A 87 -26.22 2.79 -6.13
CA GLN A 87 -25.46 2.74 -4.89
C GLN A 87 -24.86 4.11 -4.61
N ILE A 88 -24.96 4.58 -3.37
CA ILE A 88 -24.48 5.89 -2.94
C ILE A 88 -23.49 5.66 -1.81
N ALA A 89 -22.25 6.11 -1.99
CA ALA A 89 -21.21 6.04 -0.96
C ALA A 89 -20.90 7.43 -0.42
N PHE A 90 -20.90 7.53 0.91
CA PHE A 90 -20.39 8.68 1.62
C PHE A 90 -18.95 8.35 2.02
N LEU A 91 -17.98 9.04 1.42
CA LEU A 91 -16.55 8.74 1.61
C LEU A 91 -15.98 9.49 2.81
N ASN A 92 -16.50 10.69 3.06
CA ASN A 92 -16.18 11.55 4.19
C ASN A 92 -17.30 12.59 4.35
N LYS A 93 -17.11 13.58 5.24
CA LYS A 93 -18.09 14.65 5.50
C LYS A 93 -18.44 15.52 4.28
N SER A 94 -17.58 15.57 3.26
CA SER A 94 -17.70 16.45 2.10
C SER A 94 -17.88 15.73 0.76
N GLU A 95 -17.46 14.47 0.65
CA GLU A 95 -17.46 13.73 -0.61
C GLU A 95 -18.47 12.59 -0.59
N VAL A 96 -19.38 12.64 -1.56
CA VAL A 96 -20.39 11.61 -1.82
C VAL A 96 -20.30 11.23 -3.29
N ILE A 97 -20.32 9.94 -3.59
CA ILE A 97 -20.27 9.39 -4.95
C ILE A 97 -21.40 8.40 -5.16
N SER A 98 -21.75 8.12 -6.40
CA SER A 98 -22.75 7.12 -6.74
C SER A 98 -22.36 6.30 -7.96
N MET A 99 -22.97 5.13 -8.10
CA MET A 99 -23.00 4.37 -9.35
C MET A 99 -24.41 3.85 -9.62
N VAL A 100 -24.69 3.54 -10.88
CA VAL A 100 -25.96 2.92 -11.30
C VAL A 100 -25.64 1.58 -11.97
N ASP A 101 -26.35 0.54 -11.58
CA ASP A 101 -26.25 -0.80 -12.16
C ASP A 101 -27.64 -1.21 -12.67
N ASN A 102 -27.71 -1.56 -13.96
CA ASN A 102 -28.94 -1.92 -14.67
C ASN A 102 -28.93 -3.39 -15.11
N GLU A 103 -27.95 -4.19 -14.66
CA GLU A 103 -27.71 -5.54 -15.20
C GLU A 103 -27.80 -6.62 -14.12
N SER A 104 -27.32 -6.32 -12.91
CA SER A 104 -27.09 -7.35 -11.90
C SER A 104 -28.38 -7.92 -11.32
N ILE A 105 -29.49 -7.18 -11.33
CA ILE A 105 -30.80 -7.69 -10.90
C ILE A 105 -31.41 -8.57 -11.99
N GLU A 106 -31.29 -8.17 -13.25
CA GLU A 106 -31.82 -8.93 -14.38
C GLU A 106 -31.15 -10.30 -14.54
N LYS A 107 -29.85 -10.39 -14.27
CA LYS A 107 -29.07 -11.62 -14.38
C LYS A 107 -29.27 -12.60 -13.21
N GLN A 108 -30.12 -12.28 -12.23
CA GLN A 108 -30.35 -13.18 -11.09
C GLN A 108 -31.20 -14.38 -11.51
N GLU A 109 -30.65 -15.57 -11.32
CA GLU A 109 -31.35 -16.82 -11.57
C GLU A 109 -31.73 -17.51 -10.26
N PHE A 110 -32.97 -18.00 -10.20
CA PHE A 110 -33.52 -18.65 -9.02
C PHE A 110 -34.17 -19.98 -9.40
N GLU A 111 -33.88 -20.99 -8.59
CA GLU A 111 -34.65 -22.22 -8.51
C GLU A 111 -35.79 -22.01 -7.49
N PHE A 112 -37.03 -22.13 -7.95
CA PHE A 112 -38.20 -22.01 -7.08
C PHE A 112 -38.52 -23.34 -6.42
N LEU A 113 -38.66 -23.32 -5.09
CA LEU A 113 -38.90 -24.50 -4.27
C LEU A 113 -40.35 -24.50 -3.76
N ASN A 114 -40.90 -25.69 -3.50
CA ASN A 114 -42.29 -25.85 -3.04
C ASN A 114 -42.47 -25.60 -1.53
N GLU A 115 -41.39 -25.29 -0.82
CA GLU A 115 -41.43 -25.01 0.62
C GLU A 115 -42.15 -23.68 0.90
N THR A 116 -42.94 -23.68 1.99
CA THR A 116 -43.65 -22.48 2.47
C THR A 116 -43.46 -22.33 3.98
N GLU A 117 -43.41 -21.08 4.45
CA GLU A 117 -43.22 -20.73 5.87
C GLU A 117 -44.06 -19.48 6.17
N LYS A 118 -44.54 -19.32 7.41
CA LYS A 118 -45.13 -18.06 7.87
C LYS A 118 -44.12 -17.25 8.65
N ILE A 119 -43.71 -16.10 8.11
CA ILE A 119 -42.76 -15.19 8.76
C ILE A 119 -43.49 -13.88 9.06
N LEU A 120 -43.48 -13.46 10.33
CA LEU A 120 -44.23 -12.28 10.82
C LEU A 120 -45.72 -12.27 10.43
N GLY A 121 -46.32 -13.46 10.28
CA GLY A 121 -47.72 -13.64 9.88
C GLY A 121 -48.00 -13.66 8.38
N TYR A 122 -47.00 -13.39 7.54
CA TYR A 122 -47.11 -13.40 6.08
C TYR A 122 -46.72 -14.75 5.49
N ASN A 123 -47.39 -15.17 4.42
CA ASN A 123 -47.08 -16.42 3.74
C ASN A 123 -45.86 -16.21 2.84
N CYS A 124 -44.80 -16.99 3.09
CA CYS A 124 -43.56 -16.94 2.32
C CYS A 124 -43.39 -18.19 1.46
N LYS A 125 -42.82 -17.99 0.27
CA LYS A 125 -42.30 -19.03 -0.63
C LYS A 125 -40.79 -19.02 -0.59
N LYS A 126 -40.16 -20.12 -0.99
CA LYS A 126 -38.70 -20.28 -0.99
C LYS A 126 -38.14 -20.29 -2.41
N ALA A 127 -37.07 -19.52 -2.62
CA ALA A 127 -36.22 -19.58 -3.80
C ALA A 127 -34.78 -19.92 -3.39
N ARG A 128 -34.03 -20.55 -4.28
CA ARG A 128 -32.62 -20.91 -4.09
C ARG A 128 -31.79 -20.39 -5.25
N THR A 129 -30.58 -19.93 -4.96
CA THR A 129 -29.58 -19.60 -5.98
C THR A 129 -28.18 -19.97 -5.48
N ILE A 130 -27.21 -20.02 -6.40
CA ILE A 130 -25.81 -20.32 -6.10
C ILE A 130 -24.94 -19.18 -6.63
N ILE A 131 -24.24 -18.48 -5.73
CA ILE A 131 -23.35 -17.37 -6.10
C ILE A 131 -21.97 -17.63 -5.52
N ASN A 132 -20.95 -17.72 -6.39
CA ASN A 132 -19.57 -18.01 -6.00
C ASN A 132 -19.48 -19.25 -5.06
N SER A 133 -20.19 -20.32 -5.42
CA SER A 133 -20.35 -21.57 -4.66
C SER A 133 -21.10 -21.46 -3.33
N ASN A 134 -21.58 -20.28 -2.94
CA ASN A 134 -22.46 -20.13 -1.79
C ASN A 134 -23.89 -20.48 -2.18
N THR A 135 -24.51 -21.39 -1.45
CA THR A 135 -25.95 -21.65 -1.57
C THR A 135 -26.69 -20.58 -0.80
N ILE A 136 -27.60 -19.89 -1.47
CA ILE A 136 -28.42 -18.83 -0.88
C ILE A 136 -29.88 -19.21 -1.01
N GLU A 137 -30.57 -19.28 0.12
CA GLU A 137 -32.00 -19.54 0.21
C GLU A 137 -32.73 -18.27 0.62
N ILE A 138 -33.80 -17.94 -0.09
CA ILE A 138 -34.54 -16.69 0.05
C ILE A 138 -36.01 -17.01 0.28
N TRP A 139 -36.54 -16.57 1.41
CA TRP A 139 -37.95 -16.65 1.75
C TRP A 139 -38.62 -15.31 1.51
N TYR A 140 -39.62 -15.26 0.65
CA TYR A 140 -40.25 -14.03 0.20
C TYR A 140 -41.78 -14.13 0.17
N THR A 141 -42.46 -13.01 0.43
CA THR A 141 -43.92 -12.90 0.40
C THR A 141 -44.39 -11.93 -0.68
N ASN A 142 -45.59 -12.18 -1.23
CA ASN A 142 -46.28 -11.27 -2.13
C ASN A 142 -47.57 -10.70 -1.51
N ASP A 143 -47.85 -11.01 -0.24
CA ASP A 143 -49.10 -10.66 0.45
C ASP A 143 -49.27 -9.13 0.58
N LEU A 144 -48.16 -8.39 0.69
CA LEU A 144 -48.14 -6.93 0.85
C LEU A 144 -48.13 -6.14 -0.47
N LYS A 145 -48.04 -6.82 -1.62
CA LYS A 145 -47.96 -6.20 -2.97
C LYS A 145 -46.84 -5.16 -3.11
N ILE A 146 -45.75 -5.34 -2.37
CA ILE A 146 -44.52 -4.56 -2.50
C ILE A 146 -43.34 -5.51 -2.70
N LYS A 147 -42.28 -5.00 -3.33
CA LYS A 147 -41.00 -5.69 -3.48
C LYS A 147 -39.98 -5.12 -2.50
N GLY A 148 -38.97 -5.91 -2.17
CA GLY A 148 -37.86 -5.44 -1.34
C GLY A 148 -37.07 -6.58 -0.72
N ALA A 149 -35.78 -6.37 -0.49
CA ALA A 149 -34.92 -7.34 0.16
C ALA A 149 -33.83 -6.65 0.99
N PRO A 150 -33.24 -7.35 1.99
CA PRO A 150 -32.14 -6.80 2.79
C PRO A 150 -30.79 -6.73 2.04
N THR A 151 -30.76 -7.23 0.80
CA THR A 151 -29.61 -7.18 -0.11
C THR A 151 -30.11 -6.91 -1.53
N THR A 152 -29.25 -6.62 -2.51
CA THR A 152 -29.66 -6.51 -3.93
C THR A 152 -30.16 -7.84 -4.52
N LEU A 153 -29.95 -8.97 -3.85
CA LEU A 153 -30.37 -10.30 -4.30
C LEU A 153 -31.82 -10.59 -3.90
N GLY A 154 -32.64 -10.98 -4.87
CA GLY A 154 -34.04 -11.36 -4.66
C GLY A 154 -35.03 -10.19 -4.69
N GLN A 155 -34.58 -9.00 -5.10
CA GLN A 155 -35.41 -7.78 -5.16
C GLN A 155 -36.64 -7.95 -6.07
N GLU A 156 -36.58 -8.83 -7.07
CA GLU A 156 -37.69 -9.10 -8.00
C GLU A 156 -38.69 -10.17 -7.55
N LEU A 157 -38.39 -10.92 -6.48
CA LEU A 157 -39.21 -12.06 -6.06
C LEU A 157 -40.51 -11.64 -5.36
N GLY A 158 -40.48 -10.50 -4.67
CA GLY A 158 -41.48 -10.01 -3.73
C GLY A 158 -40.78 -9.33 -2.55
N LEU A 159 -41.42 -9.29 -1.38
CA LEU A 159 -40.77 -8.84 -0.16
C LEU A 159 -40.04 -10.01 0.52
N VAL A 160 -38.71 -10.02 0.48
CA VAL A 160 -37.85 -11.01 1.15
C VAL A 160 -37.89 -10.80 2.66
N LEU A 161 -38.29 -11.81 3.42
CA LEU A 161 -38.34 -11.76 4.88
C LEU A 161 -37.25 -12.58 5.56
N LYS A 162 -36.61 -13.50 4.85
CA LYS A 162 -35.47 -14.27 5.37
C LYS A 162 -34.51 -14.64 4.24
N TRP A 163 -33.23 -14.43 4.49
CA TRP A 163 -32.14 -14.67 3.55
C TRP A 163 -31.07 -15.51 4.25
N VAL A 164 -30.77 -16.70 3.74
CA VAL A 164 -29.88 -17.66 4.39
C VAL A 164 -28.76 -18.04 3.44
N ARG A 165 -27.51 -17.83 3.86
CA ARG A 165 -26.32 -18.28 3.14
C ARG A 165 -25.71 -19.48 3.83
N ASN A 166 -25.52 -20.56 3.08
CA ASN A 166 -24.91 -21.82 3.49
C ASN A 166 -25.51 -22.44 4.77
N GLY A 167 -26.77 -22.13 5.06
CA GLY A 167 -27.49 -22.62 6.25
C GLY A 167 -27.00 -22.06 7.59
N ASN A 168 -25.95 -21.22 7.63
CA ASN A 168 -25.34 -20.75 8.87
C ASN A 168 -25.33 -19.24 9.07
N TYR A 169 -25.47 -18.45 8.00
CA TYR A 169 -25.59 -17.00 8.07
C TYR A 169 -26.98 -16.59 7.62
N GLU A 170 -27.75 -15.98 8.51
CA GLU A 170 -29.15 -15.64 8.25
C GLU A 170 -29.38 -14.14 8.46
N ILE A 171 -30.09 -13.50 7.53
CA ILE A 171 -30.68 -12.16 7.68
C ILE A 171 -32.20 -12.33 7.72
N SER A 172 -32.82 -12.03 8.86
CA SER A 172 -34.24 -12.29 9.10
C SER A 172 -34.99 -11.05 9.54
N ALA A 173 -36.17 -10.83 8.96
CA ALA A 173 -37.07 -9.74 9.30
C ALA A 173 -37.62 -9.92 10.72
N THR A 174 -37.57 -8.86 11.51
CA THR A 174 -38.04 -8.84 12.90
C THR A 174 -39.23 -7.92 13.13
N GLU A 175 -39.39 -6.89 12.30
CA GLU A 175 -40.49 -5.94 12.38
C GLU A 175 -40.85 -5.41 10.99
N ILE A 176 -42.15 -5.29 10.72
CA ILE A 176 -42.69 -4.61 9.53
C ILE A 176 -43.69 -3.56 10.01
N LYS A 177 -43.47 -2.29 9.65
CA LYS A 177 -44.40 -1.19 10.01
C LYS A 177 -44.45 -0.08 8.98
N LYS A 178 -45.57 0.66 8.96
CA LYS A 178 -45.71 1.86 8.14
C LYS A 178 -45.30 3.12 8.89
N GLU A 179 -44.30 3.82 8.38
CA GLU A 179 -43.77 5.04 8.99
C GLU A 179 -43.36 6.07 7.95
N LYS A 180 -43.24 7.32 8.39
CA LYS A 180 -42.62 8.37 7.58
C LYS A 180 -41.11 8.32 7.82
N PRO A 181 -40.26 8.03 6.82
CA PRO A 181 -38.81 8.01 7.01
C PRO A 181 -38.30 9.38 7.45
N ASN A 182 -37.47 9.39 8.49
CA ASN A 182 -36.75 10.59 8.90
C ASN A 182 -35.42 10.66 8.16
N TRP A 183 -35.35 11.45 7.08
CA TRP A 183 -34.14 11.64 6.30
C TRP A 183 -33.21 12.63 7.01
N PRO A 184 -31.96 12.29 7.35
CA PRO A 184 -31.00 13.27 7.83
C PRO A 184 -30.67 14.31 6.76
N ASP A 185 -30.32 15.54 7.19
CA ASP A 185 -29.98 16.63 6.27
C ASP A 185 -28.80 16.30 5.36
N PHE A 186 -27.83 15.51 5.84
CA PHE A 186 -26.68 15.11 5.02
C PHE A 186 -27.11 14.21 3.85
N ILE A 187 -28.15 13.38 3.99
CA ILE A 187 -28.73 12.62 2.88
C ILE A 187 -29.48 13.59 1.97
N ARG A 188 -30.37 14.41 2.54
CA ARG A 188 -31.23 15.33 1.80
C ARG A 188 -30.48 16.31 0.90
N ASN A 189 -29.37 16.82 1.41
CA ASN A 189 -28.59 17.88 0.78
C ASN A 189 -27.39 17.35 0.01
N SER A 190 -27.12 16.04 0.04
CA SER A 190 -26.00 15.49 -0.70
C SER A 190 -26.20 15.64 -2.22
N LYS A 191 -25.10 15.59 -2.97
CA LYS A 191 -25.07 15.66 -4.43
C LYS A 191 -23.97 14.71 -4.93
N PRO A 192 -24.26 13.41 -5.13
CA PRO A 192 -23.25 12.44 -5.42
C PRO A 192 -22.71 12.70 -6.83
N LYS A 193 -21.40 12.54 -6.99
CA LYS A 193 -20.82 12.43 -8.33
C LYS A 193 -21.04 11.00 -8.82
N THR A 194 -21.82 10.83 -9.90
CA THR A 194 -21.98 9.53 -10.55
C THR A 194 -20.69 9.12 -11.24
N LEU A 195 -20.26 7.88 -11.00
CA LEU A 195 -19.09 7.23 -11.58
C LEU A 195 -19.49 5.91 -12.21
N ASP A 196 -18.62 5.35 -13.05
CA ASP A 196 -18.74 3.95 -13.43
C ASP A 196 -18.43 3.03 -12.23
N LYS A 197 -18.74 1.74 -12.40
CA LYS A 197 -18.63 0.74 -11.34
C LYS A 197 -17.20 0.57 -10.82
N LEU A 198 -16.19 0.62 -11.69
CA LEU A 198 -14.80 0.40 -11.30
C LEU A 198 -14.26 1.61 -10.55
N ASP A 199 -14.51 2.82 -11.07
CA ASP A 199 -14.14 4.07 -10.42
C ASP A 199 -14.83 4.26 -9.06
N TYR A 200 -16.11 3.86 -8.96
CA TYR A 200 -16.87 3.87 -7.71
C TYR A 200 -16.21 2.97 -6.65
N GLN A 201 -15.87 1.74 -7.02
CA GLN A 201 -15.22 0.78 -6.13
C GLN A 201 -13.81 1.23 -5.71
N ASP A 202 -13.01 1.73 -6.66
CA ASP A 202 -11.66 2.24 -6.40
C ASP A 202 -11.68 3.44 -5.44
N LYS A 203 -12.61 4.38 -5.65
CA LYS A 203 -12.76 5.54 -4.74
C LYS A 203 -13.15 5.13 -3.32
N ILE A 204 -14.09 4.19 -3.17
CA ILE A 204 -14.45 3.66 -1.85
C ILE A 204 -13.23 3.02 -1.21
N TRP A 205 -12.50 2.17 -1.93
CA TRP A 205 -11.31 1.51 -1.42
C TRP A 205 -10.25 2.53 -0.97
N LYS A 206 -9.90 3.49 -1.82
CA LYS A 206 -8.92 4.55 -1.50
C LYS A 206 -9.35 5.46 -0.34
N SER A 207 -10.64 5.62 -0.07
CA SER A 207 -11.11 6.40 1.09
C SER A 207 -10.85 5.72 2.44
N ARG A 208 -10.50 4.43 2.46
CA ARG A 208 -10.26 3.66 3.70
C ARG A 208 -8.89 3.88 4.31
N PHE A 209 -7.96 4.50 3.58
CA PHE A 209 -6.59 4.74 4.00
C PHE A 209 -6.10 6.11 3.51
N THR A 210 -4.98 6.58 4.06
CA THR A 210 -4.36 7.80 3.56
C THR A 210 -3.30 7.44 2.53
N THR A 211 -3.32 8.10 1.38
CA THR A 211 -2.27 8.01 0.35
C THR A 211 -1.50 9.32 0.30
N LEU A 212 -0.18 9.23 0.47
CA LEU A 212 0.76 10.33 0.29
C LEU A 212 1.48 10.13 -1.05
N PRO A 213 1.06 10.82 -2.13
CA PRO A 213 1.76 10.74 -3.41
C PRO A 213 3.10 11.47 -3.31
N ILE A 214 4.19 10.74 -3.57
CA ILE A 214 5.54 11.30 -3.43
C ILE A 214 6.07 11.71 -4.80
N PHE A 215 6.13 10.75 -5.73
CA PHE A 215 6.60 10.94 -7.10
C PHE A 215 5.59 10.35 -8.09
N GLU A 216 5.39 11.00 -9.22
CA GLU A 216 4.52 10.51 -10.29
C GLU A 216 5.27 10.62 -11.61
N ASN A 217 5.51 9.50 -12.30
CA ASN A 217 6.24 9.46 -13.56
C ASN A 217 7.59 10.21 -13.50
N GLN A 218 8.27 10.17 -12.36
CA GLN A 218 9.54 10.86 -12.10
C GLN A 218 10.69 10.15 -12.81
N LEU A 219 11.47 10.92 -13.57
CA LEU A 219 12.65 10.43 -14.27
C LEU A 219 13.87 10.36 -13.34
N ILE A 220 14.57 9.23 -13.35
CA ILE A 220 15.86 9.00 -12.68
C ILE A 220 16.83 8.53 -13.77
N HIS A 221 17.76 9.38 -14.17
CA HIS A 221 18.63 9.20 -15.34
C HIS A 221 19.90 10.04 -15.15
N TRP A 222 20.96 9.71 -15.89
CA TRP A 222 22.23 10.43 -15.86
C TRP A 222 22.27 11.50 -16.94
N SER A 223 21.94 12.75 -16.57
CA SER A 223 21.89 13.89 -17.47
C SER A 223 22.00 15.21 -16.72
N GLU A 224 22.68 16.19 -17.32
CA GLU A 224 22.67 17.58 -16.86
C GLU A 224 21.35 18.28 -17.21
N GLU A 225 20.66 17.81 -18.24
CA GLU A 225 19.37 18.31 -18.69
C GLU A 225 18.23 17.48 -18.10
N PHE A 226 17.27 18.15 -17.46
CA PHE A 226 16.05 17.55 -16.93
C PHE A 226 14.94 18.58 -16.82
N GLU A 227 13.69 18.12 -16.84
CA GLU A 227 12.52 18.97 -16.56
C GLU A 227 12.42 19.21 -15.04
N PRO A 228 12.48 20.47 -14.56
CA PRO A 228 12.28 20.77 -13.15
C PRO A 228 10.88 20.37 -12.70
N ARG A 229 10.78 19.80 -11.49
CA ARG A 229 9.49 19.45 -10.88
C ARG A 229 9.36 20.06 -9.51
N GLU A 230 8.15 20.52 -9.20
CA GLU A 230 7.87 21.22 -7.95
C GLU A 230 8.22 20.36 -6.73
N GLY A 231 9.01 20.92 -5.82
CA GLY A 231 9.42 20.26 -4.58
C GLY A 231 10.40 19.09 -4.75
N VAL A 232 10.87 18.79 -5.97
CA VAL A 232 11.83 17.71 -6.23
C VAL A 232 13.24 18.28 -6.34
N MET A 233 14.11 17.89 -5.42
CA MET A 233 15.55 18.11 -5.49
C MET A 233 16.21 16.97 -6.26
N ARG A 234 17.21 17.30 -7.08
CA ARG A 234 17.93 16.35 -7.94
C ARG A 234 19.43 16.44 -7.66
N PHE A 235 20.09 15.31 -7.51
CA PHE A 235 21.53 15.22 -7.21
C PHE A 235 22.21 14.15 -8.08
N ALA A 236 23.55 14.13 -8.10
CA ALA A 236 24.36 13.13 -8.83
C ALA A 236 23.92 12.97 -10.30
N ASN A 237 23.89 14.10 -11.03
CA ASN A 237 23.33 14.30 -12.37
C ASN A 237 22.00 13.56 -12.61
N GLY A 238 21.22 13.37 -11.55
CA GLY A 238 19.87 12.84 -11.64
C GLY A 238 19.62 11.39 -11.31
N THR A 239 20.63 10.68 -10.84
CA THR A 239 20.47 9.32 -10.28
C THR A 239 19.78 9.35 -8.91
N ILE A 240 19.70 10.53 -8.27
CA ILE A 240 19.04 10.75 -6.99
C ILE A 240 17.97 11.83 -7.12
N VAL A 241 16.77 11.53 -6.65
CA VAL A 241 15.69 12.52 -6.44
C VAL A 241 15.25 12.52 -4.99
N VAL A 242 14.99 13.70 -4.41
CA VAL A 242 14.58 13.86 -3.01
C VAL A 242 13.44 14.87 -2.93
N LYS A 243 12.40 14.55 -2.15
CA LYS A 243 11.28 15.45 -1.86
C LYS A 243 11.13 15.61 -0.36
N LYS A 244 10.79 16.81 0.09
CA LYS A 244 10.40 17.06 1.48
C LYS A 244 8.90 16.77 1.61
N VAL A 245 8.53 15.84 2.48
CA VAL A 245 7.18 15.31 2.59
C VAL A 245 6.66 15.56 4.01
N LYS A 246 5.48 16.18 4.11
CA LYS A 246 4.79 16.37 5.38
C LYS A 246 3.92 15.16 5.68
N PHE A 247 4.22 14.47 6.78
CA PHE A 247 3.43 13.33 7.23
C PHE A 247 2.33 13.77 8.22
N PRO A 248 1.17 13.11 8.22
CA PRO A 248 0.17 13.29 9.27
C PRO A 248 0.65 12.71 10.60
N GLU A 249 -0.17 12.81 11.64
CA GLU A 249 -0.01 11.97 12.83
C GLU A 249 -0.08 10.49 12.42
N ILE A 250 0.88 9.70 12.89
CA ILE A 250 0.94 8.26 12.70
C ILE A 250 0.96 7.59 14.07
N LYS A 251 0.07 6.62 14.27
CA LYS A 251 -0.07 5.84 15.50
C LYS A 251 0.57 4.47 15.35
N ALA A 252 0.98 3.87 16.47
CA ALA A 252 1.61 2.53 16.47
C ALA A 252 0.69 1.44 15.90
N SER A 253 -0.61 1.68 15.94
CA SER A 253 -1.64 0.76 15.45
C SER A 253 -1.88 0.82 13.94
N GLN A 254 -1.21 1.73 13.23
CA GLN A 254 -1.33 1.91 11.79
C GLN A 254 -0.21 1.19 11.06
N GLN A 255 -0.55 0.58 9.93
CA GLN A 255 0.43 0.00 9.03
C GLN A 255 0.80 0.99 7.92
N ILE A 256 2.09 1.09 7.63
CA ILE A 256 2.60 2.00 6.61
C ILE A 256 3.26 1.18 5.52
N PHE A 257 2.82 1.38 4.28
CA PHE A 257 3.41 0.74 3.12
C PHE A 257 4.00 1.78 2.18
N LEU A 258 5.17 1.48 1.66
CA LEU A 258 5.78 2.16 0.54
C LEU A 258 5.51 1.33 -0.73
N ASP A 259 4.95 1.95 -1.76
CA ASP A 259 4.75 1.37 -3.10
C ASP A 259 5.53 2.19 -4.13
N LEU A 260 6.32 1.50 -4.96
CA LEU A 260 7.09 2.07 -6.05
C LEU A 260 6.86 1.25 -7.31
N ILE A 261 6.42 1.90 -8.38
CA ILE A 261 6.34 1.35 -9.72
C ILE A 261 7.55 1.87 -10.49
N GLU A 262 8.26 0.99 -11.19
CA GLU A 262 9.42 1.33 -11.99
C GLU A 262 9.32 0.73 -13.38
N GLN A 263 9.85 1.47 -14.35
CA GLN A 263 10.07 1.00 -15.70
C GLN A 263 11.34 1.62 -16.27
N SER A 264 12.02 0.90 -17.16
CA SER A 264 13.09 1.48 -17.94
C SER A 264 12.53 2.54 -18.88
N ASN A 265 13.32 3.59 -19.09
CA ASN A 265 13.12 4.62 -20.09
C ASN A 265 14.36 4.76 -21.00
N GLY A 266 15.22 3.74 -21.00
CA GLY A 266 16.44 3.69 -21.81
C GLY A 266 17.50 2.75 -21.24
N ASP A 267 17.59 2.62 -19.92
CA ASP A 267 18.59 1.77 -19.28
C ASP A 267 18.26 0.27 -19.42
N ALA A 268 19.21 -0.51 -19.91
CA ALA A 268 19.05 -1.95 -20.15
C ALA A 268 19.45 -2.84 -18.96
N TYR A 269 20.10 -2.27 -17.95
CA TYR A 269 20.76 -3.02 -16.88
C TYR A 269 19.89 -3.16 -15.61
N ASP A 270 20.24 -4.16 -14.80
CA ASP A 270 19.73 -4.41 -13.47
C ASP A 270 20.45 -3.54 -12.43
N ARG A 271 19.87 -2.38 -12.11
CA ARG A 271 20.48 -1.37 -11.25
C ARG A 271 20.11 -1.57 -9.80
N THR A 272 21.06 -1.25 -8.92
CA THR A 272 20.77 -1.08 -7.50
C THR A 272 19.88 0.15 -7.31
N GLY A 273 18.77 -0.04 -6.62
CA GLY A 273 17.85 1.02 -6.25
C GLY A 273 17.57 1.04 -4.75
N THR A 274 17.31 2.22 -4.20
CA THR A 274 16.80 2.36 -2.84
C THR A 274 15.84 3.52 -2.71
N VAL A 275 14.80 3.33 -1.91
CA VAL A 275 14.01 4.41 -1.33
C VAL A 275 14.53 4.65 0.09
N PHE A 276 14.84 5.90 0.42
CA PHE A 276 15.50 6.24 1.67
C PHE A 276 14.87 7.47 2.35
N LEU A 277 15.02 7.51 3.67
CA LEU A 277 14.75 8.69 4.50
C LEU A 277 16.08 9.30 4.94
N ILE A 278 16.18 10.63 4.94
CA ILE A 278 17.34 11.36 5.46
C ILE A 278 17.04 11.86 6.89
N PRO A 279 17.68 11.30 7.93
CA PRO A 279 17.57 11.85 9.27
C PRO A 279 18.20 13.24 9.35
N THR A 280 17.51 14.18 9.98
CA THR A 280 17.96 15.57 10.18
C THR A 280 17.89 16.00 11.65
N ASP A 281 17.92 15.03 12.56
CA ASP A 281 17.83 15.21 14.01
C ASP A 281 19.18 15.62 14.64
N LYS A 282 20.28 15.45 13.92
CA LYS A 282 21.64 15.81 14.36
C LYS A 282 22.20 17.01 13.60
N LYS A 283 23.35 17.50 14.07
CA LYS A 283 24.06 18.67 13.52
C LYS A 283 24.35 18.54 12.03
N GLN A 284 24.67 17.34 11.57
CA GLN A 284 24.96 17.02 10.17
C GLN A 284 24.02 15.92 9.68
N SER A 285 23.62 16.01 8.40
CA SER A 285 22.78 15.02 7.74
C SER A 285 23.37 14.59 6.39
N PHE A 286 22.85 13.50 5.80
CA PHE A 286 23.25 13.11 4.45
C PHE A 286 22.87 14.18 3.40
N LEU A 287 21.89 15.04 3.71
CA LEU A 287 21.52 16.17 2.85
C LEU A 287 22.67 17.19 2.70
N ASP A 288 23.54 17.32 3.71
CA ASP A 288 24.75 18.13 3.58
C ASP A 288 25.71 17.54 2.54
N GLY A 289 25.89 16.21 2.53
CA GLY A 289 26.67 15.52 1.51
C GLY A 289 26.09 15.73 0.12
N LEU A 290 24.77 15.57 -0.04
CA LEU A 290 24.09 15.82 -1.32
C LEU A 290 24.29 17.26 -1.84
N LYS A 291 24.26 18.26 -0.94
CA LYS A 291 24.36 19.68 -1.32
C LYS A 291 25.80 20.18 -1.48
N LYS A 292 26.74 19.67 -0.69
CA LYS A 292 28.10 20.22 -0.56
C LYS A 292 29.20 19.24 -1.02
N GLY A 293 28.83 18.03 -1.39
CA GLY A 293 29.72 16.96 -1.86
C GLY A 293 29.99 15.88 -0.80
N ALA A 294 30.23 14.65 -1.25
CA ALA A 294 30.37 13.45 -0.40
C ALA A 294 31.45 13.59 0.69
N LYS A 295 32.55 14.30 0.40
CA LYS A 295 33.64 14.56 1.35
C LYS A 295 33.23 15.40 2.57
N THR A 296 32.06 16.02 2.54
CA THR A 296 31.50 16.72 3.71
C THR A 296 31.06 15.72 4.78
N LEU A 297 30.64 14.52 4.40
CA LEU A 297 30.15 13.49 5.32
C LEU A 297 31.30 12.95 6.20
N PRO A 298 30.99 12.41 7.40
CA PRO A 298 32.01 11.81 8.25
C PRO A 298 32.77 10.69 7.54
N ILE A 299 34.09 10.68 7.68
CA ILE A 299 34.95 9.65 7.08
C ILE A 299 35.10 8.47 8.02
N TYR A 300 34.91 7.26 7.48
CA TYR A 300 35.19 5.99 8.11
C TYR A 300 36.40 5.33 7.47
N THR A 301 37.27 4.75 8.30
CA THR A 301 38.41 3.93 7.87
C THR A 301 38.50 2.69 8.75
N ASN A 302 39.02 1.59 8.19
CA ASN A 302 39.16 0.32 8.91
C ASN A 302 40.54 -0.34 8.74
N GLY A 303 41.51 0.42 8.22
CA GLY A 303 42.88 -0.04 8.01
C GLY A 303 43.16 -0.65 6.63
N ASN A 304 42.19 -0.76 5.72
CA ASN A 304 42.43 -1.25 4.36
C ASN A 304 43.03 -0.20 3.39
N GLY A 305 43.33 1.01 3.88
CA GLY A 305 43.91 2.09 3.09
C GLY A 305 42.91 2.91 2.28
N LYS A 306 41.60 2.69 2.41
CA LYS A 306 40.54 3.50 1.79
C LYS A 306 39.75 4.30 2.83
N GLU A 307 39.05 5.32 2.32
CA GLU A 307 38.14 6.17 3.08
C GLU A 307 36.70 5.93 2.59
N TYR A 308 35.74 5.94 3.53
CA TYR A 308 34.33 5.73 3.22
C TYR A 308 33.48 6.83 3.84
N GLN A 309 32.61 7.45 3.06
CA GLN A 309 31.92 8.69 3.46
C GLN A 309 30.51 8.38 3.97
N GLY A 310 30.20 8.81 5.20
CA GLY A 310 28.86 8.77 5.79
C GLY A 310 28.31 7.38 6.09
N VAL A 311 29.17 6.36 6.19
CA VAL A 311 28.72 4.96 6.28
C VAL A 311 28.35 4.49 7.69
N VAL A 312 28.77 5.20 8.74
CA VAL A 312 28.46 4.88 10.15
C VAL A 312 27.93 6.11 10.87
N ALA A 313 27.07 5.89 11.87
CA ALA A 313 26.60 6.93 12.77
C ALA A 313 27.76 7.49 13.62
N THR A 314 27.66 8.77 13.93
CA THR A 314 28.53 9.46 14.90
C THR A 314 27.67 10.23 15.90
N GLU A 315 28.29 10.88 16.88
CA GLU A 315 27.57 11.78 17.79
C GLU A 315 26.81 12.90 17.05
N THR A 316 27.31 13.33 15.89
CA THR A 316 26.80 14.49 15.14
C THR A 316 26.14 14.14 13.82
N TYR A 317 26.10 12.87 13.44
CA TYR A 317 25.60 12.39 12.16
C TYR A 317 24.84 11.06 12.27
N SER A 318 23.77 10.92 11.49
CA SER A 318 23.02 9.68 11.32
C SER A 318 23.04 9.28 9.83
N PRO A 319 23.37 8.03 9.50
CA PRO A 319 23.36 7.54 8.13
C PRO A 319 21.94 7.49 7.56
N LEU A 320 21.84 7.34 6.23
CA LEU A 320 20.55 7.15 5.55
C LEU A 320 19.80 5.93 6.08
N VAL A 321 18.49 6.07 6.25
CA VAL A 321 17.60 4.95 6.56
C VAL A 321 17.01 4.41 5.27
N GLU A 322 17.35 3.18 4.89
CA GLU A 322 16.72 2.51 3.76
C GLU A 322 15.31 2.03 4.15
N LEU A 323 14.32 2.67 3.53
CA LEU A 323 12.93 2.25 3.63
C LEU A 323 12.72 0.96 2.82
N MET A 324 13.27 0.92 1.61
CA MET A 324 13.19 -0.25 0.72
C MET A 324 14.35 -0.28 -0.25
N ARG A 325 15.14 -1.37 -0.23
CA ARG A 325 16.13 -1.67 -1.26
C ARG A 325 15.50 -2.54 -2.33
N PHE A 326 15.72 -2.19 -3.59
CA PHE A 326 15.20 -2.91 -4.75
C PHE A 326 16.24 -2.98 -5.86
N PHE A 327 15.99 -3.82 -6.85
CA PHE A 327 16.83 -3.93 -8.03
C PHE A 327 15.96 -3.82 -9.27
N THR A 328 16.28 -2.91 -10.18
CA THR A 328 15.57 -2.80 -11.44
C THR A 328 15.75 -4.10 -12.22
N PRO A 329 14.78 -4.53 -13.03
CA PRO A 329 15.02 -5.60 -13.98
C PRO A 329 15.82 -5.07 -15.18
N PHE A 330 16.21 -5.98 -16.06
CA PHE A 330 16.83 -5.66 -17.34
C PHE A 330 15.84 -5.06 -18.34
N GLY A 331 15.63 -3.74 -18.29
CA GLY A 331 15.03 -2.96 -19.38
C GLY A 331 13.52 -3.14 -19.59
N VAL A 332 12.76 -3.46 -18.54
CA VAL A 332 11.30 -3.59 -18.59
C VAL A 332 10.64 -2.38 -19.24
N ASN A 333 9.57 -2.58 -20.01
CA ASN A 333 8.89 -1.56 -20.84
C ASN A 333 9.67 -1.16 -22.09
N HIS A 334 10.73 -0.35 -21.92
CA HIS A 334 11.43 0.30 -23.03
C HIS A 334 11.94 -0.69 -24.09
N PHE A 335 12.28 -1.91 -23.66
CA PHE A 335 12.82 -2.94 -24.54
C PHE A 335 11.85 -4.11 -24.83
N ASN A 336 10.59 -4.02 -24.41
CA ASN A 336 9.62 -5.12 -24.59
C ASN A 336 9.47 -5.52 -26.08
N ASP A 337 9.43 -4.55 -26.98
CA ASP A 337 9.29 -4.79 -28.43
C ASP A 337 10.62 -5.15 -29.12
N ARG A 338 11.77 -4.90 -28.46
CA ARG A 338 13.09 -5.16 -29.05
C ARG A 338 13.46 -6.63 -29.03
N VAL A 339 13.09 -7.35 -27.97
CA VAL A 339 13.46 -8.76 -27.78
C VAL A 339 12.20 -9.60 -27.67
N MET A 340 11.71 -10.14 -28.78
CA MET A 340 10.57 -11.06 -28.77
C MET A 340 11.05 -12.51 -28.63
N LEU A 341 10.64 -13.17 -27.54
CA LEU A 341 10.90 -14.60 -27.31
C LEU A 341 9.57 -15.36 -27.32
N LYS A 342 9.48 -16.45 -28.10
CA LYS A 342 8.26 -17.26 -28.19
C LYS A 342 7.83 -17.74 -26.79
N GLY A 343 6.56 -17.51 -26.46
CA GLY A 343 5.98 -17.90 -25.17
C GLY A 343 6.35 -16.99 -23.99
N LYS A 344 7.00 -15.84 -24.23
CA LYS A 344 7.25 -14.81 -23.22
C LYS A 344 6.51 -13.54 -23.57
N THR A 345 5.60 -13.14 -22.69
CA THR A 345 4.94 -11.83 -22.72
C THR A 345 5.57 -11.00 -21.61
N TRP A 346 6.32 -9.97 -21.99
CA TRP A 346 7.01 -9.11 -21.03
C TRP A 346 6.02 -8.25 -20.25
N GLN A 347 6.39 -7.96 -19.02
CA GLN A 347 5.66 -7.01 -18.18
C GLN A 347 6.02 -5.57 -18.58
N ASP A 348 5.11 -4.62 -18.36
CA ASP A 348 5.32 -3.21 -18.72
C ASP A 348 5.91 -2.38 -17.59
N SER A 349 6.00 -2.94 -16.38
CA SER A 349 6.62 -2.32 -15.22
C SER A 349 6.89 -3.37 -14.15
N VAL A 350 7.67 -3.00 -13.14
CA VAL A 350 7.80 -3.74 -11.89
C VAL A 350 7.18 -2.94 -10.76
N ILE A 351 6.48 -3.63 -9.86
CA ILE A 351 5.89 -3.04 -8.66
C ILE A 351 6.65 -3.58 -7.45
N TYR A 352 7.21 -2.67 -6.67
CA TYR A 352 7.84 -2.95 -5.39
C TYR A 352 6.94 -2.40 -4.29
N ARG A 353 6.60 -3.22 -3.29
CA ARG A 353 5.84 -2.77 -2.14
C ARG A 353 6.39 -3.38 -0.87
N GLN A 354 6.68 -2.54 0.14
CA GLN A 354 7.24 -3.00 1.41
C GLN A 354 6.60 -2.26 2.58
N GLU A 355 6.38 -3.00 3.68
CA GLU A 355 5.95 -2.42 4.94
C GLU A 355 7.11 -1.67 5.62
N ILE A 356 6.82 -0.46 6.09
CA ILE A 356 7.76 0.46 6.74
C ILE A 356 7.21 1.00 8.06
N SER A 357 6.22 0.33 8.65
CA SER A 357 5.53 0.70 9.90
C SER A 357 6.51 0.97 11.05
N GLN A 358 7.60 0.20 11.16
CA GLN A 358 8.62 0.37 12.19
C GLN A 358 9.33 1.74 12.16
N PHE A 359 9.27 2.46 11.03
CA PHE A 359 9.89 3.77 10.88
C PHE A 359 8.95 4.94 11.18
N ALA A 360 7.73 4.67 11.68
CA ALA A 360 6.72 5.67 11.99
C ALA A 360 7.25 6.83 12.85
N SER A 361 8.08 6.58 13.86
CA SER A 361 8.62 7.61 14.76
C SER A 361 9.57 8.61 14.06
N LEU A 362 10.16 8.22 12.93
CA LEU A 362 10.96 9.11 12.10
C LEU A 362 10.10 10.02 11.21
N MET A 363 8.83 9.68 10.99
CA MET A 363 7.94 10.35 10.04
C MET A 363 6.80 11.11 10.71
N THR A 364 6.18 10.58 11.77
CA THR A 364 4.98 11.12 12.40
C THR A 364 5.11 12.61 12.71
N GLU A 365 4.12 13.41 12.29
CA GLU A 365 4.01 14.86 12.52
C GLU A 365 5.25 15.68 12.10
N LYS A 366 6.08 15.14 11.21
CA LYS A 366 7.32 15.76 10.73
C LYS A 366 7.28 16.01 9.24
N GLU A 367 8.12 16.94 8.81
CA GLU A 367 8.55 17.03 7.43
C GLU A 367 9.82 16.20 7.24
N ALA A 368 9.71 15.06 6.57
CA ALA A 368 10.84 14.17 6.32
C ALA A 368 11.32 14.29 4.86
N TYR A 369 12.63 14.18 4.65
CA TYR A 369 13.20 14.09 3.32
C TYR A 369 13.19 12.64 2.86
N ILE A 370 12.37 12.35 1.84
CA ILE A 370 12.24 11.03 1.21
C ILE A 370 12.89 11.09 -0.16
N GLY A 371 13.80 10.17 -0.44
CA GLY A 371 14.51 10.09 -1.70
C GLY A 371 14.45 8.73 -2.35
N VAL A 372 14.71 8.72 -3.66
CA VAL A 372 14.91 7.51 -4.45
C VAL A 372 16.24 7.64 -5.19
N PHE A 373 17.02 6.58 -5.16
CA PHE A 373 18.24 6.41 -5.93
C PHE A 373 18.10 5.20 -6.86
N ILE A 374 18.56 5.35 -8.09
CA ILE A 374 18.82 4.24 -9.02
C ILE A 374 20.18 4.52 -9.68
N GLY A 375 21.19 3.71 -9.37
CA GLY A 375 22.56 3.91 -9.86
C GLY A 375 22.67 3.59 -11.34
N ASN A 376 22.70 4.61 -12.20
CA ASN A 376 22.78 4.44 -13.64
C ASN A 376 23.62 5.52 -14.33
N TYR A 377 24.02 5.24 -15.57
CA TYR A 377 24.74 6.15 -16.45
C TYR A 377 24.00 6.44 -17.76
N ASP A 378 22.73 6.03 -17.85
CA ASP A 378 21.94 6.15 -19.07
C ASP A 378 21.20 7.49 -19.15
N LYS A 379 21.16 8.09 -20.34
CA LYS A 379 20.47 9.38 -20.56
C LYS A 379 18.96 9.25 -20.51
N GLY A 380 18.39 8.09 -20.86
CA GLY A 380 16.96 7.81 -20.74
C GLY A 380 16.57 7.33 -19.35
N GLY A 381 17.44 6.51 -18.73
CA GLY A 381 17.34 6.03 -17.36
C GLY A 381 16.06 5.25 -17.09
N HIS A 382 15.39 5.61 -16.00
CA HIS A 382 14.21 4.95 -15.45
C HIS A 382 13.10 5.96 -15.13
N LYS A 383 11.85 5.51 -15.18
CA LYS A 383 10.68 6.28 -14.76
C LYS A 383 10.01 5.58 -13.60
N ILE A 384 9.73 6.33 -12.53
CA ILE A 384 9.11 5.81 -11.32
C ILE A 384 7.85 6.56 -10.90
N SER A 385 6.93 5.86 -10.26
CA SER A 385 5.80 6.44 -9.51
C SER A 385 5.79 5.84 -8.12
N MET A 386 5.63 6.65 -7.09
CA MET A 386 5.81 6.22 -5.70
C MET A 386 4.81 6.89 -4.76
N ASN A 387 4.16 6.09 -3.92
CA ASN A 387 3.32 6.57 -2.83
C ASN A 387 3.78 5.99 -1.49
N ILE A 388 3.27 6.60 -0.42
CA ILE A 388 3.24 5.99 0.90
C ILE A 388 1.78 5.89 1.33
N THR A 389 1.35 4.72 1.77
CA THR A 389 -0.03 4.48 2.21
C THR A 389 -0.08 4.14 3.69
N ILE A 390 -1.00 4.76 4.43
CA ILE A 390 -1.16 4.60 5.89
C ILE A 390 -2.54 4.00 6.14
N HIS A 391 -2.56 2.79 6.69
CA HIS A 391 -3.73 1.94 6.87
C HIS A 391 -4.09 1.83 8.34
N ASN A 392 -5.38 2.01 8.65
CA ASN A 392 -5.91 1.81 9.99
C ASN A 392 -6.23 0.33 10.18
N ASP A 393 -5.46 -0.39 11.00
CA ASP A 393 -5.76 -1.80 11.32
C ASP A 393 -6.58 -1.89 12.62
N ARG A 394 -6.03 -1.39 13.73
CA ARG A 394 -6.67 -1.44 15.06
C ARG A 394 -6.49 -0.12 15.82
N ASN A 395 -7.22 0.05 16.92
CA ASN A 395 -6.87 1.05 17.92
C ASN A 395 -5.87 0.42 18.88
N SER A 396 -4.66 0.98 18.95
CA SER A 396 -3.68 0.68 20.00
C SER A 396 -3.08 2.00 20.45
N ASP A 397 -2.95 2.14 21.77
CA ASP A 397 -2.30 3.29 22.41
C ASP A 397 -0.82 2.98 22.72
N GLU A 398 -0.26 1.92 22.14
CA GLU A 398 1.17 1.62 22.25
C GLU A 398 2.02 2.77 21.68
N PRO A 399 3.18 3.07 22.30
CA PRO A 399 4.09 4.06 21.77
C PRO A 399 4.72 3.58 20.46
N LEU A 400 5.10 4.53 19.60
CA LEU A 400 5.88 4.21 18.42
C LEU A 400 7.25 3.65 18.82
N LYS A 401 7.73 2.66 18.07
CA LYS A 401 9.08 2.12 18.24
C LYS A 401 10.13 3.22 18.08
N LYS A 402 11.16 3.19 18.92
CA LYS A 402 12.38 3.97 18.76
C LYS A 402 13.18 3.42 17.59
N VAL A 403 13.77 4.32 16.80
CA VAL A 403 14.53 3.97 15.60
C VAL A 403 15.87 4.68 15.64
N ILE A 404 16.96 3.91 15.62
CA ILE A 404 18.33 4.42 15.72
C ILE A 404 19.14 3.90 14.52
N PRO A 405 19.38 4.75 13.51
CA PRO A 405 20.20 4.38 12.36
C PRO A 405 21.67 4.20 12.79
N LEU A 406 22.26 3.04 12.50
CA LEU A 406 23.61 2.70 12.93
C LEU A 406 24.62 2.80 11.78
N PHE A 407 24.33 2.18 10.64
CA PHE A 407 25.22 2.19 9.48
C PHE A 407 24.46 2.02 8.18
N ASN A 408 25.04 2.53 7.09
CA ASN A 408 24.58 2.30 5.72
C ASN A 408 25.76 2.46 4.76
N THR A 409 26.22 1.36 4.17
CA THR A 409 27.35 1.35 3.24
C THR A 409 26.93 1.52 1.79
N LEU A 410 25.63 1.48 1.47
CA LEU A 410 25.16 1.73 0.12
C LEU A 410 25.55 3.15 -0.30
N ASN A 411 26.40 3.25 -1.31
CA ASN A 411 26.89 4.51 -1.82
C ASN A 411 25.84 5.17 -2.73
N VAL A 412 24.78 5.71 -2.13
CA VAL A 412 23.71 6.45 -2.84
C VAL A 412 24.28 7.60 -3.67
N MET A 413 25.42 8.18 -3.27
CA MET A 413 26.18 9.16 -4.04
C MET A 413 27.27 8.52 -4.93
N GLU A 414 27.03 7.32 -5.47
CA GLU A 414 27.93 6.59 -6.40
C GLU A 414 28.45 7.52 -7.50
N MET A 415 27.55 8.19 -8.20
CA MET A 415 27.90 9.14 -9.26
C MET A 415 28.15 10.58 -8.76
N ALA A 416 28.38 10.75 -7.46
CA ALA A 416 28.71 12.03 -6.82
C ALA A 416 29.86 11.91 -5.79
N GLY A 417 30.74 10.92 -5.97
CA GLY A 417 32.01 10.81 -5.26
C GLY A 417 31.96 10.10 -3.91
N GLN A 418 30.93 9.28 -3.66
CA GLN A 418 30.93 8.34 -2.52
C GLN A 418 31.45 6.97 -2.96
N ASP A 419 32.45 6.46 -2.24
CA ASP A 419 33.14 5.22 -2.58
C ASP A 419 32.28 3.96 -2.39
N TYR A 420 32.47 2.97 -3.25
CA TYR A 420 31.85 1.66 -3.10
C TYR A 420 32.31 0.97 -1.81
N ALA A 421 31.39 0.25 -1.17
CA ALA A 421 31.56 -0.46 0.09
C ALA A 421 32.49 -1.69 0.01
N THR A 422 33.77 -1.41 -0.26
CA THR A 422 34.84 -2.40 -0.41
C THR A 422 35.54 -2.71 0.92
N MET A 423 35.03 -2.23 2.05
CA MET A 423 35.69 -2.28 3.35
C MET A 423 35.84 -3.68 3.95
N PHE A 424 35.13 -4.68 3.41
CA PHE A 424 35.11 -6.03 3.98
C PHE A 424 36.28 -6.89 3.51
N ASP A 425 37.23 -6.32 2.76
CA ASP A 425 38.55 -6.91 2.50
C ASP A 425 39.47 -6.87 3.74
N SER A 426 39.15 -6.05 4.74
CA SER A 426 39.82 -6.01 6.03
C SER A 426 39.12 -6.90 7.06
N GLU A 427 39.91 -7.60 7.87
CA GLU A 427 39.45 -8.38 9.03
C GLU A 427 38.62 -7.56 10.03
N LYS A 428 38.79 -6.23 10.05
CA LYS A 428 37.99 -5.32 10.88
C LYS A 428 36.56 -5.18 10.34
N GLY A 429 36.34 -5.30 9.04
CA GLY A 429 35.05 -5.08 8.39
C GLY A 429 34.48 -3.68 8.69
N LEU A 430 33.18 -3.63 8.97
CA LEU A 430 32.51 -2.43 9.48
C LEU A 430 32.38 -2.53 11.00
N GLU A 431 32.90 -1.54 11.73
CA GLU A 431 32.87 -1.50 13.18
C GLU A 431 32.45 -0.11 13.66
N LEU A 432 31.52 -0.04 14.61
CA LEU A 432 31.11 1.22 15.23
C LEU A 432 30.76 1.03 16.71
N GLU A 433 30.85 2.13 17.46
CA GLU A 433 30.33 2.25 18.81
C GLU A 433 29.11 3.16 18.81
N PHE A 434 28.10 2.82 19.62
CA PHE A 434 26.91 3.64 19.83
C PHE A 434 26.54 3.65 21.30
N GLU A 435 25.83 4.68 21.75
CA GLU A 435 25.42 4.85 23.13
C GLU A 435 23.90 4.96 23.23
N LEU A 436 23.31 4.16 24.12
CA LEU A 436 21.90 4.23 24.48
C LEU A 436 21.74 5.04 25.76
N LYS A 437 20.94 6.10 25.71
CA LYS A 437 20.65 6.96 26.88
C LYS A 437 19.79 6.26 27.94
N GLU A 438 19.04 5.26 27.52
CA GLU A 438 18.12 4.47 28.32
C GLU A 438 18.10 3.04 27.79
N THR A 439 17.57 2.10 28.57
CA THR A 439 17.43 0.70 28.10
C THR A 439 16.47 0.67 26.92
N LEU A 440 16.89 0.06 25.82
CA LEU A 440 16.03 -0.20 24.66
C LEU A 440 15.49 -1.62 24.79
N LYS A 441 14.18 -1.75 25.02
CA LYS A 441 13.56 -3.07 25.19
C LYS A 441 13.22 -3.68 23.84
N ASN A 442 13.18 -5.02 23.79
CA ASN A 442 12.83 -5.79 22.58
C ASN A 442 13.60 -5.30 21.34
N ALA A 443 14.90 -5.01 21.51
CA ALA A 443 15.71 -4.42 20.48
C ALA A 443 15.93 -5.40 19.33
N GLN A 444 15.75 -4.92 18.11
CA GLN A 444 16.00 -5.66 16.89
C GLN A 444 16.92 -4.86 15.98
N LEU A 445 17.94 -5.51 15.42
CA LEU A 445 18.69 -4.96 14.30
C LEU A 445 17.96 -5.34 13.00
N ARG A 446 17.38 -4.35 12.32
CA ARG A 446 16.92 -4.49 10.95
C ARG A 446 18.13 -4.37 10.02
N TYR A 447 18.53 -5.49 9.43
CA TYR A 447 19.73 -5.62 8.61
C TYR A 447 19.40 -5.92 7.15
N ILE A 448 19.77 -5.03 6.23
CA ILE A 448 19.69 -5.28 4.78
C ILE A 448 21.11 -5.54 4.28
N THR A 449 21.31 -6.57 3.46
CA THR A 449 22.60 -6.91 2.87
C THR A 449 22.43 -7.40 1.45
N THR A 450 23.30 -6.97 0.54
CA THR A 450 23.44 -7.50 -0.82
C THR A 450 24.90 -7.51 -1.25
N GLY A 451 25.34 -8.62 -1.83
CA GLY A 451 26.68 -8.79 -2.40
C GLY A 451 26.71 -8.41 -3.88
N HIS A 452 27.80 -7.76 -4.30
CA HIS A 452 27.99 -7.23 -5.65
C HIS A 452 29.35 -7.60 -6.22
N GLY A 453 29.42 -7.64 -7.55
CA GLY A 453 30.62 -7.99 -8.30
C GLY A 453 30.23 -8.86 -9.48
N GLY A 454 29.88 -8.22 -10.61
CA GLY A 454 29.19 -8.86 -11.75
C GLY A 454 30.07 -9.73 -12.65
N TRP A 455 30.89 -10.62 -12.09
CA TRP A 455 31.67 -11.63 -12.81
C TRP A 455 31.65 -12.96 -12.08
N SER A 456 32.12 -14.04 -12.72
CA SER A 456 31.97 -15.41 -12.20
C SER A 456 32.57 -15.66 -10.82
N ASN A 457 33.58 -14.89 -10.40
CA ASN A 457 34.20 -14.98 -9.08
C ASN A 457 33.83 -13.81 -8.15
N GLY A 458 32.91 -12.94 -8.57
CA GLY A 458 32.48 -11.80 -7.78
C GLY A 458 31.38 -12.16 -6.79
N ASP A 459 31.24 -11.34 -5.75
CA ASP A 459 30.38 -11.63 -4.60
C ASP A 459 28.88 -11.54 -4.94
N GLU A 460 28.51 -11.06 -6.13
CA GLU A 460 27.14 -11.17 -6.64
C GLU A 460 26.72 -12.64 -6.79
N PHE A 461 27.63 -13.49 -7.30
CA PHE A 461 27.36 -14.89 -7.66
C PHE A 461 28.06 -15.90 -6.74
N LEU A 462 28.77 -15.42 -5.71
CA LEU A 462 29.40 -16.27 -4.71
C LEU A 462 28.76 -16.06 -3.33
N PRO A 463 28.23 -17.11 -2.68
CA PRO A 463 27.64 -16.96 -1.35
C PRO A 463 28.71 -16.61 -0.31
N LYS A 464 28.54 -15.49 0.40
CA LYS A 464 29.44 -15.06 1.49
C LYS A 464 28.71 -14.97 2.82
N LYS A 465 29.27 -15.58 3.86
CA LYS A 465 28.75 -15.51 5.22
C LYS A 465 28.85 -14.08 5.76
N ASN A 466 27.73 -13.55 6.25
CA ASN A 466 27.65 -12.27 6.94
C ASN A 466 27.57 -12.56 8.44
N THR A 467 28.57 -12.11 9.20
CA THR A 467 28.63 -12.31 10.66
C THR A 467 28.56 -10.96 11.37
N ILE A 468 27.59 -10.80 12.28
CA ILE A 468 27.42 -9.58 13.08
C ILE A 468 27.71 -9.90 14.54
N PHE A 469 28.52 -9.05 15.16
CA PHE A 469 28.86 -9.08 16.56
C PHE A 469 28.24 -7.88 17.28
N LEU A 470 27.65 -8.12 18.44
CA LEU A 470 27.26 -7.10 19.41
C LEU A 470 28.02 -7.36 20.71
N ASP A 471 28.80 -6.39 21.16
CA ASP A 471 29.65 -6.47 22.36
C ASP A 471 30.55 -7.72 22.36
N GLY A 472 31.09 -8.05 21.18
CA GLY A 472 31.95 -9.20 20.95
C GLY A 472 31.24 -10.56 20.81
N LYS A 473 29.92 -10.61 20.95
CA LYS A 473 29.12 -11.84 20.78
C LYS A 473 28.47 -11.88 19.41
N ILE A 474 28.49 -13.04 18.76
CA ILE A 474 27.78 -13.25 17.49
C ILE A 474 26.27 -13.18 17.75
N VAL A 475 25.59 -12.27 17.05
CA VAL A 475 24.12 -12.12 17.06
C VAL A 475 23.48 -12.48 15.73
N PHE A 476 24.27 -12.57 14.66
CA PHE A 476 23.83 -13.02 13.34
C PHE A 476 24.98 -13.70 12.62
N ASP A 477 24.72 -14.85 12.01
CA ASP A 477 25.71 -15.59 11.22
C ASP A 477 25.00 -16.38 10.12
N LEU A 478 24.88 -15.80 8.92
CA LEU A 478 24.08 -16.36 7.84
C LEU A 478 24.66 -16.00 6.47
N ILE A 479 24.46 -16.88 5.48
CA ILE A 479 24.80 -16.63 4.07
C ILE A 479 23.54 -16.09 3.38
N PRO A 480 23.49 -14.80 3.02
CA PRO A 480 22.30 -14.22 2.43
C PRO A 480 22.28 -14.55 0.93
N TRP A 481 21.31 -15.37 0.50
CA TRP A 481 21.30 -15.99 -0.82
C TRP A 481 19.87 -16.17 -1.36
N ARG A 482 19.68 -15.99 -2.67
CA ARG A 482 18.41 -16.14 -3.38
C ARG A 482 18.57 -17.14 -4.52
N GLU A 483 17.66 -18.09 -4.63
CA GLU A 483 17.69 -19.18 -5.63
C GLU A 483 16.45 -19.20 -6.55
N ASP A 484 15.59 -18.19 -6.43
CA ASP A 484 14.30 -18.06 -7.08
C ASP A 484 14.31 -17.01 -8.22
N CYS A 485 15.48 -16.52 -8.64
CA CYS A 485 15.58 -15.40 -9.58
C CYS A 485 14.93 -15.67 -10.95
N GLY A 486 14.97 -16.93 -11.42
CA GLY A 486 14.29 -17.33 -12.67
C GLY A 486 12.77 -17.14 -12.65
N SER A 487 12.13 -17.04 -11.48
CA SER A 487 10.70 -16.73 -11.36
C SER A 487 10.34 -15.33 -11.87
N TYR A 488 11.32 -14.42 -11.96
CA TYR A 488 11.12 -13.03 -12.38
C TYR A 488 11.51 -12.78 -13.84
N ARG A 489 11.73 -13.84 -14.64
CA ARG A 489 12.22 -13.75 -16.03
C ARG A 489 11.38 -12.82 -16.92
N LEU A 490 10.06 -12.74 -16.70
CA LEU A 490 9.14 -11.93 -17.52
C LEU A 490 9.23 -10.42 -17.27
N TYR A 491 9.94 -9.98 -16.23
CA TYR A 491 10.27 -8.56 -16.03
C TYR A 491 11.55 -8.15 -16.77
N ASN A 492 12.32 -9.09 -17.32
CA ASN A 492 13.70 -8.87 -17.74
C ASN A 492 13.90 -9.03 -19.26
N PRO A 493 13.26 -8.23 -20.13
CA PRO A 493 13.25 -8.44 -21.59
C PRO A 493 14.64 -8.51 -22.22
N VAL A 494 15.59 -7.68 -21.76
CA VAL A 494 16.96 -7.59 -22.33
C VAL A 494 18.04 -8.22 -21.46
N SER A 495 17.67 -9.07 -20.51
CA SER A 495 18.63 -9.89 -19.78
C SER A 495 19.45 -10.76 -20.74
N GLY A 496 20.78 -10.71 -20.61
CA GLY A 496 21.70 -11.49 -21.44
C GLY A 496 21.41 -12.99 -21.36
N ASN A 497 21.36 -13.69 -22.50
CA ASN A 497 21.13 -15.14 -22.56
C ASN A 497 22.43 -15.85 -22.92
N PHE A 498 22.77 -16.90 -22.18
CA PHE A 498 24.04 -17.61 -22.28
C PHE A 498 23.89 -18.96 -23.00
N GLN A 499 25.01 -19.54 -23.42
CA GLN A 499 25.03 -20.79 -24.20
C GLN A 499 24.48 -22.00 -23.43
N ASN A 500 24.46 -21.94 -22.09
CA ASN A 500 23.85 -22.97 -21.24
C ASN A 500 22.31 -22.90 -21.18
N GLY A 501 21.69 -21.96 -21.89
CA GLY A 501 20.24 -21.78 -21.93
C GLY A 501 19.67 -20.90 -20.81
N LEU A 502 20.50 -20.44 -19.87
CA LEU A 502 20.08 -19.53 -18.80
C LEU A 502 20.22 -18.06 -19.24
N SER A 503 19.39 -17.22 -18.64
CA SER A 503 19.51 -15.77 -18.70
C SER A 503 20.20 -15.21 -17.45
N SER A 504 20.82 -14.03 -17.54
CA SER A 504 21.47 -13.39 -16.39
C SER A 504 20.51 -13.21 -15.21
N SER A 505 19.27 -12.78 -15.50
CA SER A 505 18.20 -12.66 -14.51
C SER A 505 17.79 -13.97 -13.84
N ASP A 506 18.19 -15.13 -14.37
CA ASP A 506 17.84 -16.44 -13.79
C ASP A 506 18.81 -16.88 -12.70
N TYR A 507 20.05 -16.37 -12.70
CA TYR A 507 21.08 -16.82 -11.76
C TYR A 507 20.77 -16.45 -10.30
N SER A 508 21.03 -17.41 -9.42
CA SER A 508 21.07 -17.21 -7.98
C SER A 508 22.13 -16.17 -7.58
N ARG A 509 21.84 -15.41 -6.54
CA ARG A 509 22.61 -14.21 -6.17
C ARG A 509 22.67 -14.00 -4.67
N SER A 510 23.64 -13.19 -4.24
CA SER A 510 23.82 -12.73 -2.86
C SER A 510 22.70 -11.80 -2.37
N ASN A 511 21.54 -12.39 -2.11
CA ASN A 511 20.34 -11.84 -1.47
C ASN A 511 19.40 -10.98 -2.33
N TRP A 512 19.60 -10.92 -3.65
CA TRP A 512 18.76 -10.11 -4.54
C TRP A 512 18.50 -10.79 -5.87
N CYS A 513 17.41 -10.41 -6.54
CA CYS A 513 17.14 -10.78 -7.94
C CYS A 513 16.71 -9.53 -8.72
N PRO A 514 17.08 -9.39 -10.01
CA PRO A 514 16.61 -8.30 -10.86
C PRO A 514 15.08 -8.23 -10.93
N GLY A 515 14.50 -7.08 -10.59
CA GLY A 515 13.06 -6.87 -10.51
C GLY A 515 12.44 -7.22 -9.15
N THR A 516 13.23 -7.26 -8.06
CA THR A 516 12.71 -7.59 -6.71
C THR A 516 13.17 -6.64 -5.61
N VAL A 517 12.41 -6.59 -4.51
CA VAL A 517 12.84 -6.03 -3.23
C VAL A 517 13.82 -6.99 -2.55
N THR A 518 14.83 -6.46 -1.85
CA THR A 518 15.60 -7.22 -0.86
C THR A 518 14.98 -7.07 0.52
N ASN A 519 14.51 -8.18 1.08
CA ASN A 519 13.94 -8.14 2.44
C ASN A 519 15.04 -7.95 3.50
N PRO A 520 14.77 -7.16 4.55
CA PRO A 520 15.66 -7.10 5.70
C PRO A 520 15.60 -8.41 6.50
N TYR A 521 16.73 -8.74 7.13
CA TYR A 521 16.76 -9.66 8.28
C TYR A 521 16.36 -8.86 9.54
N LEU A 522 15.45 -9.42 10.34
CA LEU A 522 15.09 -8.86 11.65
C LEU A 522 15.80 -9.70 12.71
N ILE A 523 16.87 -9.15 13.27
CA ILE A 523 17.77 -9.85 14.19
C ILE A 523 17.40 -9.44 15.60
N ASP A 524 16.88 -10.39 16.39
CA ASP A 524 16.54 -10.14 17.80
C ASP A 524 17.80 -10.01 18.66
N LEU A 525 17.88 -8.93 19.43
CA LEU A 525 18.97 -8.62 20.34
C LEU A 525 18.53 -8.67 21.81
N GLY A 526 17.23 -8.86 22.08
CA GLY A 526 16.64 -8.75 23.41
C GLY A 526 16.67 -7.32 23.96
N ASP A 527 16.72 -7.19 25.29
CA ASP A 527 16.84 -5.88 25.94
C ASP A 527 18.30 -5.40 25.94
N LEU A 528 18.54 -4.20 25.41
CA LEU A 528 19.85 -3.56 25.44
C LEU A 528 19.91 -2.52 26.54
N PRO A 529 20.80 -2.66 27.55
CA PRO A 529 20.90 -1.71 28.64
C PRO A 529 21.34 -0.31 28.17
N ALA A 530 21.12 0.70 29.02
CA ALA A 530 21.72 2.01 28.78
C ALA A 530 23.26 1.92 28.84
N GLY A 531 23.94 2.72 28.03
CA GLY A 531 25.40 2.77 27.97
C GLY A 531 25.96 2.51 26.57
N LYS A 532 27.27 2.29 26.52
CA LYS A 532 28.00 2.08 25.28
C LYS A 532 27.92 0.62 24.82
N HIS A 533 27.66 0.45 23.54
CA HIS A 533 27.65 -0.82 22.83
C HIS A 533 28.56 -0.74 21.61
N LYS A 534 29.08 -1.89 21.21
CA LYS A 534 29.94 -2.03 20.03
C LYS A 534 29.33 -3.02 19.05
N LEU A 535 29.11 -2.60 17.81
CA LEU A 535 28.66 -3.45 16.73
C LEU A 535 29.78 -3.65 15.70
N GLN A 536 29.93 -4.87 15.21
CA GLN A 536 30.85 -5.19 14.11
C GLN A 536 30.16 -6.09 13.09
N VAL A 537 30.36 -5.82 11.81
CA VAL A 537 29.92 -6.66 10.70
C VAL A 537 31.16 -7.14 9.93
N LYS A 538 31.28 -8.46 9.76
CA LYS A 538 32.33 -9.10 8.98
C LYS A 538 31.74 -9.91 7.83
N ILE A 539 32.36 -9.79 6.67
CA ILE A 539 32.01 -10.51 5.45
C ILE A 539 33.31 -10.89 4.76
N PRO A 540 33.52 -12.15 4.34
CA PRO A 540 34.75 -12.56 3.64
C PRO A 540 34.69 -12.11 2.17
N GLN A 541 34.88 -10.81 1.93
CA GLN A 541 34.77 -10.18 0.62
C GLN A 541 35.72 -10.83 -0.39
N GLY A 542 35.24 -11.08 -1.61
CA GLY A 542 36.05 -11.59 -2.71
C GLY A 542 37.17 -10.61 -3.11
N ALA A 543 38.31 -11.16 -3.51
CA ALA A 543 39.41 -10.38 -4.05
C ALA A 543 39.05 -9.78 -5.42
N PRO A 544 39.61 -8.61 -5.79
CA PRO A 544 39.39 -8.03 -7.11
C PRO A 544 40.04 -8.88 -8.22
N GLU A 545 39.49 -8.78 -9.44
CA GLU A 545 40.00 -9.41 -10.65
C GLU A 545 40.10 -8.37 -11.78
N GLY A 546 41.32 -7.91 -12.06
CA GLY A 546 41.56 -6.80 -12.99
C GLY A 546 40.91 -5.50 -12.48
N THR A 547 39.99 -4.94 -13.26
CA THR A 547 39.21 -3.74 -12.88
C THR A 547 37.93 -4.09 -12.12
N SER A 548 37.59 -5.37 -11.99
CA SER A 548 36.39 -5.84 -11.30
C SER A 548 36.67 -6.00 -9.81
N PHE A 549 35.73 -5.62 -8.96
CA PHE A 549 35.86 -5.71 -7.51
C PHE A 549 34.53 -6.06 -6.87
N SER A 550 34.59 -6.78 -5.74
CA SER A 550 33.41 -7.10 -4.93
C SER A 550 33.14 -5.95 -3.96
N ALA A 551 31.86 -5.71 -3.68
CA ALA A 551 31.43 -4.74 -2.68
C ALA A 551 30.16 -5.24 -1.99
N TRP A 552 29.93 -4.78 -0.75
CA TRP A 552 28.76 -5.17 0.04
C TRP A 552 27.97 -3.95 0.48
N ASN A 553 26.78 -3.81 -0.09
CA ASN A 553 25.83 -2.81 0.33
C ASN A 553 25.09 -3.37 1.55
N ILE A 554 25.29 -2.76 2.72
CA ILE A 554 24.66 -3.18 3.97
C ILE A 554 24.08 -1.98 4.70
N SER A 555 22.95 -2.16 5.38
CA SER A 555 22.43 -1.16 6.31
C SER A 555 21.89 -1.81 7.57
N GLY A 556 21.99 -1.08 8.67
CA GLY A 556 21.59 -1.54 10.00
C GLY A 556 20.90 -0.42 10.75
N VAL A 557 19.65 -0.69 11.14
CA VAL A 557 18.85 0.21 11.96
C VAL A 557 18.36 -0.56 13.18
N LEU A 558 18.63 -0.02 14.36
CA LEU A 558 18.12 -0.56 15.61
C LEU A 558 16.68 -0.08 15.83
N VAL A 559 15.79 -1.00 16.16
CA VAL A 559 14.37 -0.74 16.43
C VAL A 559 14.02 -1.37 17.78
N GLY A 560 13.28 -0.67 18.64
CA GLY A 560 12.85 -1.21 19.94
C GLY A 560 11.88 -0.28 20.66
N ASP A 561 11.60 -0.57 21.93
CA ASP A 561 10.64 0.16 22.78
C ASP A 561 11.29 1.24 23.67
#